data_AF-A0A9E5IJG3-F1
#
_entry.id   AF-A0A9E5IJG3-F1
#
_cell.length_a   1.000
_cell.length_b   1.000
_cell.length_c   1.000
_cell.angle_alpha   90.00
_cell.angle_beta   90.00
_cell.angle_gamma   90.00
#
_symmetry.space_group_name_H-M   'P 1'
#
loop_
_entity.id
_entity.type
_entity.pdbx_description
1 polymer ?
#
loop_
_entity_poly.entity_id
_entity_poly.type
_entity_poly.pdbx_seq_one_letter_code
_entity_poly.pdbx_strand_id
1 'polypeptide(L)' 'AYPDNPNGSPGGITAVTTHDGRATILMPHPERVFRSVQMSWRPDTWGEQSPWARLFANARVWVD' A
#
# COMPACT_ATOMS: atom_id res chain seq x y z
N ALA A 1 19.14 2.20 -3.97
CA ALA A 1 19.89 2.61 -2.76
C ALA A 1 19.09 3.71 -2.06
N TYR A 2 19.58 4.38 -1.02
CA TYR A 2 18.89 5.58 -0.51
C TYR A 2 18.85 6.67 -1.61
N PRO A 3 17.73 7.36 -1.86
CA PRO A 3 16.46 7.33 -1.10
C PRO A 3 15.40 6.32 -1.58
N ASP A 4 15.60 5.62 -2.70
CA ASP A 4 14.62 4.62 -3.22
C ASP A 4 14.23 3.57 -2.17
N ASN A 5 15.21 3.15 -1.35
CA ASN A 5 14.97 2.53 -0.06
C ASN A 5 15.25 3.57 1.04
N PRO A 6 14.22 4.14 1.69
CA PRO A 6 14.40 5.27 2.61
C PRO A 6 14.90 4.85 4.00
N ASN A 7 14.88 3.56 4.35
CA ASN A 7 15.19 3.08 5.70
C ASN A 7 16.32 2.04 5.75
N GLY A 8 16.81 1.57 4.60
CA GLY A 8 17.91 0.62 4.52
C GLY A 8 17.53 -0.83 4.82
N SER A 9 16.23 -1.17 4.90
CA SER A 9 15.78 -2.54 5.11
C SER A 9 16.41 -3.50 4.08
N PRO A 10 17.02 -4.62 4.50
CA PRO A 10 17.61 -5.60 3.59
C PRO A 10 16.60 -6.10 2.54
N GLY A 11 17.04 -6.19 1.29
CA GLY A 11 16.18 -6.59 0.17
C GLY A 11 15.02 -5.63 -0.14
N GLY A 12 14.97 -4.45 0.49
CA GLY A 12 13.85 -3.51 0.33
C GLY A 12 12.58 -3.95 1.05
N ILE A 13 12.66 -4.87 2.02
CA ILE A 13 11.49 -5.37 2.75
C ILE A 13 10.83 -4.23 3.53
N THR A 14 9.55 -4.01 3.28
CA THR A 14 8.75 -2.93 3.90
C THR A 14 7.33 -3.37 4.29
N ALA A 15 6.98 -4.62 4.01
CA ALA A 15 5.74 -5.28 4.42
C ALA A 15 6.01 -6.78 4.62
N VAL A 16 5.33 -7.38 5.59
CA VAL A 16 5.35 -8.83 5.84
C VAL A 16 3.96 -9.32 6.22
N THR A 17 3.69 -10.61 5.99
CA THR A 17 2.42 -11.24 6.33
C THR A 17 2.64 -12.56 7.07
N THR A 18 1.60 -13.03 7.74
CA THR A 18 1.55 -14.32 8.43
C THR A 18 1.42 -15.47 7.43
N HIS A 19 1.76 -16.70 7.83
CA HIS A 19 1.68 -17.87 6.94
C HIS A 19 0.29 -18.12 6.37
N ASP A 20 -0.76 -17.79 7.12
CA ASP A 20 -2.16 -17.92 6.70
C ASP A 20 -2.72 -16.63 6.09
N GLY A 21 -1.91 -15.58 5.95
CA GLY A 21 -2.24 -14.32 5.29
C GLY A 21 -3.22 -13.41 6.04
N ARG A 22 -3.70 -13.79 7.24
CA ARG A 22 -4.77 -13.05 7.95
C ARG A 22 -4.28 -11.76 8.59
N ALA A 23 -2.99 -11.67 8.89
CA ALA A 23 -2.36 -10.46 9.40
C ALA A 23 -1.19 -10.05 8.49
N THR A 24 -1.27 -8.82 7.97
CA THR A 24 -0.23 -8.16 7.18
C THR A 24 0.13 -6.84 7.83
N ILE A 25 1.42 -6.59 8.06
CA ILE A 25 1.94 -5.32 8.59
C ILE A 25 2.88 -4.68 7.56
N LEU A 26 2.86 -3.36 7.50
CA LEU A 26 3.69 -2.60 6.56
C LEU A 26 4.05 -1.23 7.12
N MET A 27 5.20 -0.70 6.70
CA MET A 27 5.65 0.65 7.06
C MET A 27 5.09 1.77 6.16
N PRO A 28 4.85 1.57 4.85
CA PRO A 28 4.14 2.57 4.03
C PRO A 28 2.71 2.80 4.54
N HIS A 29 2.15 3.97 4.25
CA HIS A 29 0.85 4.42 4.73
C HIS A 29 -0.22 4.42 3.61
N PRO A 30 -0.75 3.25 3.19
CA PRO A 30 -1.74 3.15 2.11
C PRO A 30 -3.01 3.95 2.39
N GLU A 31 -3.37 4.12 3.66
CA GLU A 31 -4.53 4.87 4.14
C GLU A 31 -4.40 6.38 3.94
N ARG A 32 -3.17 6.91 3.78
CA ARG A 32 -2.97 8.32 3.46
C ARG A 32 -3.13 8.62 1.98
N VAL A 33 -3.09 7.59 1.14
CA VAL A 33 -3.01 7.72 -0.32
C VAL A 33 -4.00 6.82 -1.05
N PHE A 34 -5.10 6.42 -0.40
CA PHE A 34 -6.14 5.59 -1.02
C PHE A 34 -6.94 6.33 -2.10
N ARG A 35 -7.01 7.67 -2.02
CA ARG A 35 -7.57 8.51 -3.08
C ARG A 35 -6.47 9.00 -3.99
N SER A 36 -6.72 9.00 -5.29
CA SER A 36 -5.76 9.47 -6.28
C SER A 36 -5.33 10.92 -6.04
N VAL A 37 -6.24 11.79 -5.61
CA VAL A 37 -5.93 13.21 -5.31
C VAL A 37 -4.94 13.40 -4.15
N GLN A 38 -4.74 12.39 -3.30
CA GLN A 38 -3.80 12.45 -2.16
C GLN A 38 -2.37 12.04 -2.55
N MET A 39 -2.16 11.50 -3.75
CA MET A 39 -0.84 11.10 -4.23
C MET A 39 -0.06 12.34 -4.68
N SER A 40 1.19 12.50 -4.21
CA SER A 40 2.06 13.61 -4.64
C SER A 40 2.33 13.62 -6.15
N TRP A 41 2.34 12.44 -6.75
CA TRP A 41 2.35 12.22 -8.20
C TRP A 41 1.44 11.05 -8.55
N ARG A 42 0.69 11.18 -9.64
CA ARG A 42 -0.09 10.11 -10.25
C ARG A 42 -0.27 10.35 -11.76
N PRO A 43 -0.58 9.32 -12.55
CA PRO A 43 -1.06 9.51 -13.91
C PRO A 43 -2.40 10.28 -13.95
N ASP A 44 -2.55 11.18 -14.93
CA ASP A 44 -3.78 11.97 -15.11
C ASP A 44 -5.00 11.12 -15.50
N THR A 45 -4.76 9.92 -16.02
CA THR A 45 -5.80 8.97 -16.43
C THR A 45 -6.51 8.31 -15.25
N TRP A 46 -5.98 8.44 -14.03
CA TRP A 46 -6.59 7.82 -12.86
C TRP A 46 -7.89 8.52 -12.45
N GLY A 47 -8.90 7.71 -12.12
CA GLY A 47 -10.12 8.19 -11.47
C GLY A 47 -9.90 8.52 -9.99
N GLU A 48 -10.98 8.46 -9.20
CA GLU A 48 -10.98 8.84 -7.79
C GLU A 48 -10.08 7.95 -6.91
N GLN A 49 -10.03 6.65 -7.18
CA GLN A 49 -9.32 5.68 -6.35
C GLN A 49 -7.89 5.47 -6.84
N SER A 50 -6.95 5.48 -5.90
CA SER A 50 -5.60 4.99 -6.17
C SER A 50 -5.56 3.46 -6.06
N PRO A 51 -4.49 2.80 -6.53
CA PRO A 51 -4.30 1.37 -6.35
C PRO A 51 -4.38 0.91 -4.88
N TRP A 52 -4.01 1.78 -3.93
CA TRP A 52 -4.01 1.44 -2.50
C TRP A 52 -5.42 1.23 -1.92
N ALA A 53 -6.46 1.77 -2.54
CA ALA A 53 -7.85 1.49 -2.16
C ALA A 53 -8.17 -0.01 -2.21
N ARG A 54 -7.49 -0.79 -3.08
CA ARG A 54 -7.72 -2.22 -3.24
C ARG A 54 -7.37 -3.02 -1.99
N LEU A 55 -6.41 -2.58 -1.18
CA LEU A 55 -6.03 -3.24 0.06
C LEU A 55 -7.23 -3.33 1.02
N PHE A 56 -7.99 -2.24 1.16
CA PHE A 56 -9.17 -2.17 2.01
C PHE A 56 -10.37 -2.89 1.39
N ALA A 57 -10.55 -2.81 0.06
CA ALA A 57 -11.60 -3.55 -0.64
C ALA A 57 -11.44 -5.08 -0.50
N ASN A 58 -10.21 -5.58 -0.58
CA ASN A 58 -9.92 -7.01 -0.37
C ASN A 58 -10.30 -7.46 1.04
N ALA A 59 -10.00 -6.65 2.07
CA ALA A 59 -10.39 -6.95 3.44
C ALA A 59 -11.91 -7.04 3.61
N ARG A 60 -12.66 -6.14 2.95
CA ARG A 60 -14.13 -6.16 2.96
C ARG A 60 -14.70 -7.42 2.31
N VAL A 61 -14.16 -7.82 1.16
CA VAL A 61 -14.56 -9.04 0.44
C VAL A 61 -14.22 -10.30 1.24
N TRP A 62 -13.14 -10.30 2.02
CA TRP A 62 -12.75 -11.47 2.82
C TRP A 62 -13.70 -11.74 4.00
N VAL A 63 -14.34 -10.71 4.56
CA VAL A 63 -15.31 -10.84 5.66
C VAL A 63 -16.77 -10.97 5.19
N ASP A 64 -17.01 -10.91 3.87
CA ASP A 64 -18.30 -11.29 3.26
C ASP A 64 -18.40 -12.81 3.11
#